data_AF-A0A512J989-F1
#
_entry.id   AF-A0A512J989-F1
#
_cell.length_a   1.000
_cell.length_b   1.000
_cell.length_c   1.000
_cell.angle_alpha   90.00
_cell.angle_beta   90.00
_cell.angle_gamma   90.00
#
_symmetry.space_group_name_H-M   'P 1'
#
loop_
_entity.id
_entity.type
_entity.pdbx_description
1 polymer ?
#
loop_
_entity_poly.entity_id
_entity_poly.type
_entity_poly.pdbx_seq_one_letter_code
_entity_poly.pdbx_strand_id
1 'polypeptide(L)'
;MAEIVRRSSCGGVLPRGRHASISGASFLHSASSSITPPRQEEQNARTRNTFKAEQAVVFGALISPTDPVAVLATLKNVKVPQALEIEMQGEALFNDGVGIVLFTVLLGFAAGMHSETSSATSVAHLLLQEACGGLLLGVVTGYVAYRAMRTIDDFPVEVLITLALVAGTYALAQKLHTSGPLAVVAAGLLVGDRAPRDAMSERTQGYVSALWTLIDEVLNSVLFLLIGLEVLVLRFETNSLILALAAVPIVLLARLIAVSAPLLGFRWSGNLSARNVPFLTWAGVRGGISVALALSVPESEAKPVILAATYAVVLFTIIVQGSTLGVVARRTLHDQDQPIAARKVPT
;
A
#
# COMPACT_ATOMS: atom_id res chain seq x y z
N MET A 1 -0.18 -1.13 -39.94
CA MET A 1 -0.70 -0.28 -41.02
C MET A 1 0.48 0.55 -41.50
N ALA A 2 1.19 0.00 -42.48
CA ALA A 2 2.42 0.55 -43.07
C ALA A 2 2.08 1.58 -44.16
N GLU A 3 3.12 2.27 -44.65
CA GLU A 3 3.17 3.09 -45.87
C GLU A 3 2.52 4.51 -45.76
N ILE A 4 3.02 5.62 -46.32
CA ILE A 4 3.94 5.85 -47.46
C ILE A 4 4.27 7.37 -47.56
N VAL A 5 5.52 7.74 -47.93
CA VAL A 5 5.90 8.81 -48.92
C VAL A 5 5.81 10.31 -48.52
N ARG A 6 6.68 11.27 -48.87
CA ARG A 6 7.89 11.40 -49.73
C ARG A 6 8.65 12.70 -49.33
N ARG A 7 9.99 12.62 -49.27
CA ARG A 7 11.04 13.49 -49.86
C ARG A 7 10.72 14.93 -50.31
N SER A 8 11.67 15.86 -50.03
CA SER A 8 12.41 16.77 -50.96
C SER A 8 13.37 17.67 -50.13
N SER A 9 14.70 17.46 -50.08
CA SER A 9 15.80 17.94 -50.98
C SER A 9 15.92 19.45 -51.23
N CYS A 10 16.99 20.05 -50.70
CA CYS A 10 17.95 21.04 -51.28
C CYS A 10 18.87 21.50 -50.12
N GLY A 11 20.20 21.55 -50.17
CA GLY A 11 21.12 21.85 -51.27
C GLY A 11 21.74 23.25 -51.02
N GLY A 12 23.00 23.34 -50.59
CA GLY A 12 23.69 24.62 -50.33
C GLY A 12 25.03 24.45 -49.58
N VAL A 13 26.09 23.97 -50.25
CA VAL A 13 27.24 24.78 -50.76
C VAL A 13 28.24 25.21 -49.66
N LEU A 14 29.38 24.50 -49.65
CA LEU A 14 30.66 24.89 -49.05
C LEU A 14 31.44 25.81 -50.01
N PRO A 15 32.36 26.64 -49.49
CA PRO A 15 33.60 26.92 -50.21
C PRO A 15 34.86 26.58 -49.40
N ARG A 16 35.79 25.91 -50.10
CA ARG A 16 37.19 25.68 -49.71
C ARG A 16 38.02 26.96 -49.87
N GLY A 17 38.96 27.20 -48.95
CA GLY A 17 39.97 28.26 -49.07
C GLY A 17 41.22 28.04 -48.20
N ARG A 18 42.19 27.30 -48.76
CA ARG A 18 43.68 27.33 -48.65
C ARG A 18 44.41 27.62 -47.31
N HIS A 19 45.22 26.63 -46.94
CA HIS A 19 46.62 26.65 -46.49
C HIS A 19 47.23 27.90 -45.79
N ALA A 20 47.65 27.69 -44.55
CA ALA A 20 48.95 28.16 -44.04
C ALA A 20 49.46 27.16 -43.00
N SER A 21 50.65 26.58 -43.25
CA SER A 21 51.40 25.71 -42.35
C SER A 21 52.55 26.53 -41.78
N ILE A 22 52.61 26.72 -40.46
CA ILE A 22 53.86 27.01 -39.72
C ILE A 22 53.78 26.37 -38.32
N SER A 23 54.57 25.31 -38.15
CA SER A 23 55.48 25.02 -37.01
C SER A 23 55.08 25.37 -35.57
N GLY A 24 54.95 24.32 -34.75
CA GLY A 24 55.67 24.21 -33.47
C GLY A 24 55.22 25.07 -32.28
N ALA A 25 54.32 24.54 -31.45
CA ALA A 25 54.34 24.76 -30.00
C ALA A 25 53.53 23.66 -29.29
N SER A 26 54.26 22.73 -28.70
CA SER A 26 53.81 21.83 -27.64
C SER A 26 53.38 22.60 -26.39
N PHE A 27 52.51 21.96 -25.60
CA PHE A 27 52.05 22.34 -24.24
C PHE A 27 50.96 23.41 -24.13
N LEU A 28 49.72 22.96 -23.94
CA LEU A 28 48.95 23.11 -22.70
C LEU A 28 47.52 22.58 -22.97
N HIS A 29 47.30 21.31 -22.68
CA HIS A 29 45.96 20.78 -22.50
C HIS A 29 45.48 21.34 -21.15
N SER A 30 44.86 22.52 -21.16
CA SER A 30 44.16 23.02 -19.97
C SER A 30 43.03 22.04 -19.70
N ALA A 31 43.22 21.18 -18.70
CA ALA A 31 42.13 20.52 -18.02
C ALA A 31 41.19 21.64 -17.56
N SER A 32 40.11 21.85 -18.31
CA SER A 32 38.94 22.57 -17.81
C SER A 32 38.33 21.64 -16.78
N SER A 33 38.92 21.60 -15.58
CA SER A 33 38.23 21.13 -14.40
C SER A 33 36.99 22.02 -14.28
N SER A 34 35.84 21.44 -14.56
CA SER A 34 34.55 22.06 -14.27
C SER A 34 34.48 22.22 -12.75
N ILE A 35 35.03 23.31 -12.23
CA ILE A 35 34.84 23.74 -10.85
C ILE A 35 33.38 24.19 -10.80
N THR A 36 32.47 23.25 -10.52
CA THR A 36 31.10 23.58 -10.14
C THR A 36 31.20 24.51 -8.92
N PRO A 37 30.61 25.72 -8.97
CA PRO A 37 30.71 26.64 -7.85
C PRO A 37 30.10 26.00 -6.58
N PRO A 38 30.67 26.23 -5.38
CA PRO A 38 30.27 25.52 -4.16
C PRO A 38 28.77 25.64 -3.82
N ARG A 39 28.12 26.75 -4.23
CA ARG A 39 26.67 26.92 -4.10
C ARG A 39 25.86 25.95 -4.97
N GLN A 40 26.35 25.61 -6.15
CA GLN A 40 25.66 24.71 -7.08
C GLN A 40 25.82 23.26 -6.68
N GLU A 41 26.97 22.87 -6.11
CA GLU A 41 27.18 21.55 -5.52
C GLU A 41 26.32 21.36 -4.25
N GLU A 42 26.22 22.37 -3.40
CA GLU A 42 25.35 22.36 -2.22
C GLU A 42 23.87 22.29 -2.61
N GLN A 43 23.46 23.02 -3.65
CA GLN A 43 22.10 22.99 -4.17
C GLN A 43 21.76 21.62 -4.80
N ASN A 44 22.68 21.05 -5.58
CA ASN A 44 22.52 19.71 -6.15
C ASN A 44 22.45 18.63 -5.05
N ALA A 45 23.24 18.75 -3.98
CA ALA A 45 23.20 17.84 -2.83
C ALA A 45 21.88 17.95 -2.06
N ARG A 46 21.36 19.17 -1.85
CA ARG A 46 20.05 19.40 -1.23
C ARG A 46 18.93 18.78 -2.07
N THR A 47 18.88 19.06 -3.37
CA THR A 47 17.86 18.47 -4.27
C THR A 47 17.93 16.95 -4.29
N ARG A 48 19.14 16.36 -4.34
CA ARG A 48 19.32 14.91 -4.30
C ARG A 48 18.87 14.29 -2.97
N ASN A 49 19.12 14.96 -1.85
CA ASN A 49 18.68 14.49 -0.53
C ASN A 49 17.17 14.60 -0.35
N THR A 50 16.55 15.67 -0.84
CA THR A 50 15.09 15.84 -0.84
C THR A 50 14.41 14.75 -1.66
N PHE A 51 14.90 14.47 -2.88
CA PHE A 51 14.38 13.41 -3.74
C PHE A 51 14.45 12.03 -3.07
N LYS A 52 15.57 11.73 -2.38
CA LYS A 52 15.71 10.48 -1.62
C LYS A 52 14.75 10.40 -0.42
N ALA A 53 14.50 11.51 0.25
CA ALA A 53 13.59 11.56 1.39
C ALA A 53 12.13 11.34 0.95
N GLU A 54 11.70 11.96 -0.15
CA GLU A 54 10.37 11.76 -0.73
C GLU A 54 10.13 10.29 -1.10
N GLN A 55 11.12 9.65 -1.73
CA GLN A 55 11.06 8.23 -2.08
C GLN A 55 11.03 7.31 -0.86
N ALA A 56 11.76 7.65 0.21
CA ALA A 56 11.70 6.89 1.46
C ALA A 56 10.33 6.97 2.13
N VAL A 57 9.68 8.14 2.06
CA VAL A 57 8.33 8.35 2.58
C VAL A 57 7.28 7.62 1.74
N VAL A 58 7.44 7.62 0.40
CA VAL A 58 6.62 6.79 -0.51
C VAL A 58 6.80 5.29 -0.23
N PHE A 59 8.04 4.84 0.00
CA PHE A 59 8.32 3.45 0.38
C PHE A 59 7.67 3.09 1.73
N GLY A 60 7.73 3.99 2.71
CA GLY A 60 7.06 3.80 4.00
C GLY A 60 5.55 3.63 3.83
N ALA A 61 4.92 4.43 2.97
CA ALA A 61 3.48 4.36 2.71
C ALA A 61 3.06 3.06 1.97
N LEU A 62 3.83 2.58 1.00
CA LEU A 62 3.48 1.34 0.28
C LEU A 62 3.70 0.07 1.09
N ILE A 63 4.62 0.08 2.08
CA ILE A 63 4.94 -1.09 2.91
C ILE A 63 4.17 -1.11 4.24
N SER A 64 3.44 -0.03 4.56
CA SER A 64 2.64 0.03 5.78
C SER A 64 1.45 -0.94 5.82
N PRO A 65 0.74 -1.24 4.70
CA PRO A 65 -0.33 -2.24 4.65
C PRO A 65 0.10 -3.61 5.19
N THR A 66 -0.83 -4.34 5.80
CA THR A 66 -0.61 -5.64 6.43
C THR A 66 -1.67 -6.63 5.96
N ASP A 67 -1.32 -7.90 5.86
CA ASP A 67 -2.21 -8.96 5.41
C ASP A 67 -2.59 -9.90 6.57
N PRO A 68 -3.77 -9.71 7.19
CA PRO A 68 -4.25 -10.56 8.27
C PRO A 68 -4.78 -11.89 7.72
N VAL A 69 -5.14 -11.97 6.44
CA VAL A 69 -5.68 -13.18 5.82
C VAL A 69 -4.59 -14.24 5.76
N ALA A 70 -3.39 -13.85 5.31
CA ALA A 70 -2.22 -14.73 5.32
C ALA A 70 -1.87 -15.23 6.73
N VAL A 71 -2.00 -14.35 7.73
CA VAL A 71 -1.75 -14.67 9.14
C VAL A 71 -2.77 -15.67 9.67
N LEU A 72 -4.06 -15.37 9.53
CA LEU A 72 -5.14 -16.21 10.04
C LEU A 72 -5.18 -17.57 9.34
N ALA A 73 -4.88 -17.60 8.03
CA ALA A 73 -4.72 -18.85 7.29
C ALA A 73 -3.59 -19.73 7.87
N THR A 74 -2.49 -19.11 8.30
CA THR A 74 -1.36 -19.82 8.92
C THR A 74 -1.64 -20.24 10.37
N LEU A 75 -2.52 -19.52 11.06
CA LEU A 75 -2.92 -19.77 12.45
C LEU A 75 -4.17 -20.64 12.60
N LYS A 76 -4.71 -21.25 11.52
CA LYS A 76 -5.90 -22.13 11.58
C LYS A 76 -5.85 -23.23 12.66
N ASN A 77 -4.64 -23.69 13.03
CA ASN A 77 -4.42 -24.74 14.04
C ASN A 77 -3.98 -24.21 15.41
N VAL A 78 -3.97 -22.89 15.62
CA VAL A 78 -3.60 -22.24 16.88
C VAL A 78 -4.85 -21.52 17.41
N LYS A 79 -5.18 -21.71 18.69
CA LYS A 79 -6.26 -20.97 19.33
C LYS A 79 -5.85 -19.50 19.49
N VAL A 80 -6.29 -18.65 18.58
CA VAL A 80 -6.19 -17.20 18.69
C VAL A 80 -7.48 -16.69 19.33
N PRO A 81 -7.43 -15.81 20.36
CA PRO A 81 -8.64 -15.22 20.92
C PRO A 81 -9.44 -14.47 19.85
N GLN A 82 -10.75 -14.68 19.79
CA GLN A 82 -11.62 -14.05 18.79
C GLN A 82 -11.52 -12.52 18.79
N ALA A 83 -11.35 -11.91 19.96
CA ALA A 83 -11.14 -10.47 20.09
C ALA A 83 -9.89 -9.98 19.34
N LEU A 84 -8.81 -10.78 19.36
CA LEU A 84 -7.56 -10.46 18.69
C LEU A 84 -7.67 -10.65 17.17
N GLU A 85 -8.41 -11.67 16.73
CA GLU A 85 -8.71 -11.88 15.32
C GLU A 85 -9.52 -10.70 14.73
N ILE A 86 -10.58 -10.27 15.43
CA ILE A 86 -11.40 -9.11 15.04
C ILE A 86 -10.54 -7.84 15.00
N GLU A 87 -9.68 -7.63 16.00
CA GLU A 87 -8.78 -6.48 16.05
C GLU A 87 -7.81 -6.47 14.87
N MET A 88 -7.19 -7.61 14.54
CA MET A 88 -6.25 -7.72 13.43
C MET A 88 -6.92 -7.52 12.06
N GLN A 89 -8.11 -8.09 11.85
CA GLN A 89 -8.88 -7.87 10.62
C GLN A 89 -9.31 -6.41 10.48
N GLY A 90 -9.78 -5.80 11.58
CA GLY A 90 -10.18 -4.40 11.61
C GLY A 90 -9.02 -3.44 11.33
N GLU A 91 -7.87 -3.65 11.98
CA GLU A 91 -6.65 -2.85 11.74
C GLU A 91 -6.25 -2.90 10.26
N ALA A 92 -6.17 -4.10 9.69
CA ALA A 92 -5.76 -4.30 8.30
C ALA A 92 -6.73 -3.68 7.29
N LEU A 93 -8.04 -3.83 7.51
CA LEU A 93 -9.06 -3.30 6.61
C LEU A 93 -8.92 -1.77 6.44
N PHE A 94 -8.67 -1.05 7.55
CA PHE A 94 -8.41 0.38 7.49
C PHE A 94 -6.99 0.71 7.03
N ASN A 95 -5.99 -0.08 7.43
CA ASN A 95 -4.59 0.12 7.03
C ASN A 95 -4.40 0.03 5.52
N ASP A 96 -5.05 -0.92 4.85
CA ASP A 96 -5.01 -1.05 3.39
C ASP A 96 -5.60 0.18 2.71
N GLY A 97 -6.78 0.61 3.15
CA GLY A 97 -7.45 1.80 2.61
C GLY A 97 -6.65 3.09 2.82
N VAL A 98 -6.16 3.30 4.05
CA VAL A 98 -5.37 4.49 4.41
C VAL A 98 -3.99 4.44 3.75
N GLY A 99 -3.35 3.27 3.67
CA GLY A 99 -2.04 3.08 3.03
C GLY A 99 -2.07 3.41 1.55
N ILE A 100 -3.11 2.99 0.83
CA ILE A 100 -3.29 3.34 -0.60
C ILE A 100 -3.47 4.84 -0.79
N VAL A 101 -4.25 5.51 0.07
CA VAL A 101 -4.45 6.97 0.03
C VAL A 101 -3.13 7.69 0.29
N LEU A 102 -2.43 7.30 1.36
CA LEU A 102 -1.16 7.88 1.74
C LEU A 102 -0.14 7.72 0.60
N PHE A 103 -0.04 6.53 0.02
CA PHE A 103 0.82 6.26 -1.13
C PHE A 103 0.46 7.13 -2.34
N THR A 104 -0.81 7.20 -2.72
CA THR A 104 -1.25 7.93 -3.92
C THR A 104 -0.94 9.42 -3.81
N VAL A 105 -1.26 10.03 -2.67
CA VAL A 105 -0.97 11.44 -2.40
C VAL A 105 0.53 11.69 -2.39
N LEU A 106 1.30 10.94 -1.61
CA LEU A 106 2.76 11.12 -1.49
C LEU A 106 3.49 10.89 -2.81
N LEU A 107 3.08 9.88 -3.58
CA LEU A 107 3.63 9.60 -4.90
C LEU A 107 3.33 10.77 -5.86
N GLY A 108 2.13 11.35 -5.78
CA GLY A 108 1.78 12.53 -6.58
C GLY A 108 2.64 13.74 -6.28
N PHE A 109 3.00 13.95 -5.01
CA PHE A 109 3.98 14.98 -4.63
C PHE A 109 5.40 14.64 -5.11
N ALA A 110 5.87 13.42 -4.88
CA ALA A 110 7.20 12.97 -5.29
C ALA A 110 7.40 12.96 -6.82
N ALA A 111 6.33 12.72 -7.59
CA ALA A 111 6.33 12.78 -9.05
C ALA A 111 6.19 14.21 -9.61
N GLY A 112 6.07 15.23 -8.75
CA GLY A 112 5.92 16.62 -9.17
C GLY A 112 4.57 16.96 -9.81
N MET A 113 3.55 16.10 -9.65
CA MET A 113 2.21 16.33 -10.21
C MET A 113 1.47 17.47 -9.49
N HIS A 114 1.86 17.80 -8.26
CA HIS A 114 1.32 18.91 -7.49
C HIS A 114 2.35 20.04 -7.44
N SER A 115 2.25 20.99 -8.38
CA SER A 115 3.25 22.04 -8.63
C SER A 115 3.10 23.27 -7.74
N GLU A 116 1.98 23.42 -7.03
CA GLU A 116 1.64 24.62 -6.28
C GLU A 116 1.50 24.31 -4.79
N THR A 117 2.45 24.83 -4.00
CA THR A 117 2.42 24.82 -2.52
C THR A 117 2.66 23.45 -1.87
N SER A 118 3.91 22.95 -1.97
CA SER A 118 4.44 21.79 -1.21
C SER A 118 4.58 22.08 0.29
N SER A 119 3.52 22.56 0.93
CA SER A 119 3.43 22.68 2.38
C SER A 119 2.84 21.40 2.96
N ALA A 120 3.30 20.99 4.15
CA ALA A 120 2.72 19.88 4.90
C ALA A 120 1.20 20.05 5.11
N THR A 121 0.71 21.30 5.13
CA THR A 121 -0.72 21.62 5.20
C THR A 121 -1.49 21.18 3.96
N SER A 122 -0.91 21.32 2.76
CA SER A 122 -1.55 20.92 1.50
C SER A 122 -1.65 19.40 1.42
N VAL A 123 -0.60 18.69 1.84
CA VAL A 123 -0.60 17.22 1.94
C VAL A 123 -1.67 16.76 2.92
N ALA A 124 -1.74 17.36 4.11
CA ALA A 124 -2.73 17.02 5.13
C ALA A 124 -4.17 17.29 4.64
N HIS A 125 -4.40 18.40 3.94
CA HIS A 125 -5.71 18.72 3.37
C HIS A 125 -6.14 17.69 2.32
N LEU A 126 -5.25 17.32 1.39
CA LEU A 126 -5.54 16.31 0.37
C LEU A 126 -5.80 14.94 0.99
N LEU A 127 -4.99 14.51 1.97
CA LEU A 127 -5.21 13.27 2.69
C LEU A 127 -6.58 13.25 3.38
N LEU A 128 -6.94 14.34 4.06
CA LEU A 128 -8.23 14.47 4.74
C LEU A 128 -9.38 14.42 3.73
N GLN A 129 -9.26 15.15 2.61
CA GLN A 129 -10.26 15.18 1.56
C GLN A 129 -10.45 13.79 0.93
N GLU A 130 -9.38 13.09 0.55
CA GLU A 130 -9.47 11.77 -0.06
C GLU A 130 -10.03 10.72 0.91
N ALA A 131 -9.56 10.74 2.16
CA ALA A 131 -9.98 9.78 3.19
C ALA A 131 -11.42 10.02 3.63
N CYS A 132 -11.76 11.24 4.06
CA CYS A 132 -13.12 11.56 4.50
C CYS A 132 -14.11 11.53 3.34
N GLY A 133 -13.71 11.97 2.14
CA GLY A 133 -14.52 11.89 0.94
C GLY A 133 -14.83 10.46 0.55
N GLY A 134 -13.84 9.57 0.62
CA GLY A 134 -14.02 8.13 0.39
C GLY A 134 -14.97 7.51 1.41
N LEU A 135 -14.73 7.73 2.71
CA LEU A 135 -15.60 7.23 3.77
C LEU A 135 -17.05 7.70 3.62
N LEU A 136 -17.26 9.00 3.39
CA LEU A 136 -18.59 9.57 3.20
C LEU A 136 -19.27 8.97 1.96
N LEU A 137 -18.56 8.89 0.85
CA LEU A 137 -19.07 8.28 -0.38
C LEU A 137 -19.51 6.84 -0.13
N GLY A 138 -18.68 6.05 0.54
CA GLY A 138 -18.96 4.67 0.89
C GLY A 138 -20.19 4.50 1.78
N VAL A 139 -20.34 5.36 2.80
CA VAL A 139 -21.56 5.37 3.63
C VAL A 139 -22.80 5.69 2.80
N VAL A 140 -22.71 6.68 1.90
CA VAL A 140 -23.84 7.06 1.04
C VAL A 140 -24.20 5.95 0.07
N THR A 141 -23.24 5.41 -0.69
CA THR A 141 -23.51 4.35 -1.67
C THR A 141 -23.92 3.04 -0.98
N GLY A 142 -23.31 2.70 0.14
CA GLY A 142 -23.69 1.57 0.99
C GLY A 142 -25.12 1.70 1.51
N TYR A 143 -25.51 2.90 1.98
CA TYR A 143 -26.89 3.14 2.41
C TYR A 143 -27.90 3.01 1.26
N VAL A 144 -27.56 3.52 0.07
CA VAL A 144 -28.39 3.35 -1.15
C VAL A 144 -28.55 1.87 -1.49
N ALA A 145 -27.47 1.09 -1.49
CA ALA A 145 -27.51 -0.35 -1.74
C ALA A 145 -28.33 -1.10 -0.69
N TYR A 146 -28.14 -0.80 0.61
CA TYR A 146 -28.94 -1.34 1.70
C TYR A 146 -30.44 -1.07 1.49
N ARG A 147 -30.80 0.16 1.09
CA ARG A 147 -32.20 0.53 0.81
C ARG A 147 -32.75 -0.24 -0.39
N ALA A 148 -31.95 -0.42 -1.44
CA ALA A 148 -32.34 -1.21 -2.61
C ALA A 148 -32.58 -2.69 -2.24
N MET A 149 -31.66 -3.30 -1.49
CA MET A 149 -31.81 -4.69 -1.00
C MET A 149 -33.07 -4.83 -0.15
N ARG A 150 -33.34 -3.90 0.76
CA ARG A 150 -34.54 -3.96 1.62
C ARG A 150 -35.86 -3.90 0.85
N THR A 151 -35.85 -3.38 -0.38
CA THR A 151 -37.05 -3.31 -1.23
C THR A 151 -37.23 -4.50 -2.17
N ILE A 152 -36.23 -5.39 -2.26
CA ILE A 152 -36.18 -6.48 -3.23
C ILE A 152 -36.05 -7.80 -2.48
N ASP A 153 -36.95 -8.74 -2.73
CA ASP A 153 -36.89 -10.10 -2.16
C ASP A 153 -36.57 -11.10 -3.29
N ASP A 154 -35.34 -10.98 -3.82
CA ASP A 154 -34.83 -11.85 -4.88
C ASP A 154 -33.30 -12.00 -4.78
N PHE A 155 -32.85 -13.19 -4.37
CA PHE A 155 -31.45 -13.44 -4.02
C PHE A 155 -30.45 -13.12 -5.15
N PRO A 156 -30.68 -13.40 -6.45
CA PRO A 156 -29.73 -13.07 -7.50
C PRO A 156 -29.56 -11.56 -7.64
N VAL A 157 -30.65 -10.80 -7.51
CA VAL A 157 -30.61 -9.33 -7.61
C VAL A 157 -29.85 -8.76 -6.43
N GLU A 158 -30.14 -9.20 -5.20
CA GLU A 158 -29.42 -8.76 -4.01
C GLU A 158 -27.92 -9.06 -4.08
N VAL A 159 -27.55 -10.25 -4.57
CA VAL A 159 -26.15 -10.62 -4.84
C VAL A 159 -25.51 -9.69 -5.87
N LEU A 160 -26.19 -9.41 -6.98
CA LEU A 160 -25.71 -8.48 -8.01
C LEU A 160 -25.57 -7.05 -7.47
N ILE A 161 -26.44 -6.61 -6.55
CA ILE A 161 -26.31 -5.30 -5.90
C ILE A 161 -25.00 -5.23 -5.11
N THR A 162 -24.57 -6.30 -4.43
CA THR A 162 -23.29 -6.28 -3.70
C THR A 162 -22.09 -6.08 -4.66
N LEU A 163 -22.10 -6.76 -5.81
CA LEU A 163 -21.05 -6.60 -6.83
C LEU A 163 -21.09 -5.19 -7.46
N ALA A 164 -22.29 -4.71 -7.78
CA ALA A 164 -22.50 -3.37 -8.31
C ALA A 164 -22.09 -2.28 -7.30
N LEU A 165 -22.31 -2.51 -6.01
CA LEU A 165 -21.90 -1.61 -4.95
C LEU A 165 -20.37 -1.47 -4.93
N VAL A 166 -19.63 -2.58 -4.95
CA VAL A 166 -18.15 -2.55 -4.95
C VAL A 166 -17.62 -1.88 -6.21
N ALA A 167 -18.00 -2.37 -7.40
CA ALA A 167 -17.50 -1.83 -8.67
C ALA A 167 -17.95 -0.37 -8.91
N GLY A 168 -19.22 -0.08 -8.64
CA GLY A 168 -19.82 1.24 -8.84
C GLY A 168 -19.29 2.28 -7.86
N THR A 169 -19.17 1.94 -6.58
CA THR A 169 -18.60 2.86 -5.57
C THR A 169 -17.14 3.17 -5.90
N TYR A 170 -16.35 2.16 -6.27
CA TYR A 170 -14.95 2.37 -6.63
C TYR A 170 -14.81 3.27 -7.88
N ALA A 171 -15.58 2.99 -8.94
CA ALA A 171 -15.56 3.81 -10.15
C ALA A 171 -16.02 5.25 -9.90
N LEU A 172 -17.02 5.46 -9.04
CA LEU A 172 -17.48 6.78 -8.66
C LEU A 172 -16.43 7.53 -7.82
N ALA A 173 -15.76 6.83 -6.90
CA ALA A 173 -14.69 7.40 -6.09
C ALA A 173 -13.54 7.94 -6.95
N GLN A 174 -13.14 7.20 -7.98
CA GLN A 174 -12.12 7.63 -8.94
C GLN A 174 -12.52 8.91 -9.68
N LYS A 175 -13.79 9.04 -10.10
CA LYS A 175 -14.30 10.26 -10.77
C LYS A 175 -14.39 11.46 -9.83
N LEU A 176 -14.65 11.22 -8.56
CA LEU A 176 -14.73 12.26 -7.53
C LEU A 176 -13.38 12.59 -6.91
N HIS A 177 -12.29 11.95 -7.35
CA HIS A 177 -10.95 12.09 -6.78
C HIS A 177 -10.95 11.84 -5.26
N THR A 178 -11.58 10.72 -4.86
CA THR A 178 -11.65 10.25 -3.48
C THR A 178 -11.15 8.82 -3.37
N SER A 179 -10.89 8.33 -2.16
CA SER A 179 -10.38 6.98 -1.95
C SER A 179 -11.40 5.90 -2.29
N GLY A 180 -11.19 5.21 -3.41
CA GLY A 180 -11.96 4.03 -3.81
C GLY A 180 -11.92 2.91 -2.77
N PRO A 181 -10.75 2.46 -2.29
CA PRO A 181 -10.66 1.44 -1.26
C PRO A 181 -11.40 1.81 0.03
N LEU A 182 -11.21 3.02 0.58
CA LEU A 182 -11.93 3.43 1.79
C LEU A 182 -13.43 3.56 1.57
N ALA A 183 -13.87 3.99 0.39
CA ALA A 183 -15.28 4.04 0.04
C ALA A 183 -15.91 2.63 0.01
N VAL A 184 -15.24 1.65 -0.60
CA VAL A 184 -15.71 0.26 -0.62
C VAL A 184 -15.70 -0.34 0.79
N VAL A 185 -14.68 -0.07 1.60
CA VAL A 185 -14.61 -0.50 3.01
C VAL A 185 -15.80 0.05 3.81
N ALA A 186 -16.05 1.36 3.73
CA ALA A 186 -17.17 1.98 4.45
C ALA A 186 -18.54 1.45 3.97
N ALA A 187 -18.70 1.25 2.66
CA ALA A 187 -19.90 0.65 2.10
C ALA A 187 -20.09 -0.80 2.57
N GLY A 188 -19.02 -1.60 2.55
CA GLY A 188 -19.00 -2.99 2.97
C GLY A 188 -19.28 -3.17 4.47
N LEU A 189 -18.72 -2.31 5.34
CA LEU A 189 -19.02 -2.31 6.77
C LEU A 189 -20.49 -1.99 7.05
N LEU A 190 -21.04 -0.98 6.35
CA LEU A 190 -22.45 -0.60 6.52
C LEU A 190 -23.39 -1.71 6.06
N VAL A 191 -23.19 -2.23 4.85
CA VAL A 191 -24.04 -3.29 4.29
C VAL A 191 -23.86 -4.60 5.04
N GLY A 192 -22.62 -4.96 5.40
CA GLY A 192 -22.30 -6.18 6.15
C GLY A 192 -22.91 -6.22 7.54
N ASP A 193 -23.09 -5.07 8.21
CA ASP A 193 -23.80 -5.00 9.49
C ASP A 193 -25.33 -4.90 9.32
N ARG A 194 -25.80 -3.99 8.45
CA ARG A 194 -27.21 -3.62 8.40
C ARG A 194 -28.07 -4.54 7.53
N ALA A 195 -27.53 -5.05 6.43
CA ALA A 195 -28.31 -5.83 5.47
C ALA A 195 -28.73 -7.21 6.00
N PRO A 196 -27.86 -7.99 6.67
CA PRO A 196 -28.27 -9.25 7.29
C PRO A 196 -29.34 -9.08 8.38
N ARG A 197 -29.36 -7.94 9.07
CA ARG A 197 -30.32 -7.68 10.16
C ARG A 197 -31.70 -7.25 9.65
N ASP A 198 -31.74 -6.38 8.63
CA ASP A 198 -32.94 -5.63 8.30
C ASP A 198 -33.38 -5.74 6.82
N ALA A 199 -32.59 -6.39 5.95
CA ALA A 199 -32.84 -6.37 4.50
C ALA A 199 -32.78 -7.75 3.81
N MET A 200 -31.93 -8.67 4.26
CA MET A 200 -31.67 -9.94 3.57
C MET A 200 -32.34 -11.14 4.27
N SER A 201 -32.92 -12.05 3.49
CA SER A 201 -33.31 -13.38 3.97
C SER A 201 -32.09 -14.24 4.33
N GLU A 202 -32.25 -15.26 5.19
CA GLU A 202 -31.17 -16.22 5.52
C GLU A 202 -30.60 -16.89 4.26
N ARG A 203 -31.46 -17.17 3.28
CA ARG A 203 -31.08 -17.72 1.98
C ARG A 203 -30.16 -16.76 1.23
N THR A 204 -30.53 -15.48 1.11
CA THR A 204 -29.71 -14.49 0.42
C THR A 204 -28.36 -14.31 1.13
N GLN A 205 -28.36 -14.24 2.47
CA GLN A 205 -27.12 -14.13 3.26
C GLN A 205 -26.14 -15.27 2.96
N GLY A 206 -26.65 -16.51 2.85
CA GLY A 206 -25.85 -17.67 2.46
C GLY A 206 -25.20 -17.51 1.09
N TYR A 207 -25.94 -17.06 0.06
CA TYR A 207 -25.37 -16.85 -1.28
C TYR A 207 -24.39 -15.69 -1.35
N VAL A 208 -24.69 -14.57 -0.66
CA VAL A 208 -23.78 -13.41 -0.60
C VAL A 208 -22.47 -13.83 0.08
N SER A 209 -22.54 -14.51 1.22
CA SER A 209 -21.36 -15.00 1.93
C SER A 209 -20.55 -15.99 1.09
N ALA A 210 -21.20 -16.95 0.44
CA ALA A 210 -20.54 -17.91 -0.43
C ALA A 210 -19.86 -17.24 -1.63
N LEU A 211 -20.52 -16.28 -2.28
CA LEU A 211 -19.93 -15.53 -3.39
C LEU A 211 -18.67 -14.79 -2.95
N TRP A 212 -18.74 -13.99 -1.88
CA TRP A 212 -17.61 -13.19 -1.42
C TRP A 212 -16.45 -14.06 -0.91
N THR A 213 -16.75 -15.20 -0.28
CA THR A 213 -15.74 -16.20 0.11
C THR A 213 -15.03 -16.75 -1.12
N LEU A 214 -15.76 -17.14 -2.17
CA LEU A 214 -15.15 -17.65 -3.40
C LEU A 214 -14.32 -16.57 -4.12
N ILE A 215 -14.82 -15.33 -4.17
CA ILE A 215 -14.08 -14.20 -4.76
C ILE A 215 -12.78 -13.97 -3.98
N ASP A 216 -12.84 -13.95 -2.65
CA ASP A 216 -11.66 -13.79 -1.79
C ASP A 216 -10.62 -14.89 -2.05
N GLU A 217 -11.04 -16.17 -2.04
CA GLU A 217 -10.16 -17.30 -2.31
C GLU A 217 -9.51 -17.25 -3.70
N VAL A 218 -10.28 -16.89 -4.74
CA VAL A 218 -9.77 -16.76 -6.11
C VAL A 218 -8.79 -15.60 -6.22
N LEU A 219 -9.15 -14.42 -5.73
CA LEU A 219 -8.28 -13.23 -5.80
C LEU A 219 -6.99 -13.44 -5.01
N ASN A 220 -7.06 -14.07 -3.85
CA ASN A 220 -5.89 -14.38 -3.05
C ASN A 220 -4.98 -15.40 -3.75
N SER A 221 -5.55 -16.44 -4.36
CA SER A 221 -4.79 -17.41 -5.16
C SER A 221 -4.08 -16.76 -6.35
N VAL A 222 -4.77 -15.86 -7.06
CA VAL A 222 -4.18 -15.07 -8.16
C VAL A 222 -3.08 -14.15 -7.64
N LEU A 223 -3.27 -13.50 -6.49
CA LEU A 223 -2.28 -12.63 -5.87
C LEU A 223 -0.97 -13.39 -5.59
N PHE A 224 -1.06 -14.56 -4.95
CA PHE A 224 0.11 -15.39 -4.69
C PHE A 224 0.79 -15.90 -5.97
N LEU A 225 -0.01 -16.25 -6.99
CA LEU A 225 0.52 -16.64 -8.30
C LEU A 225 1.31 -15.48 -8.94
N LEU A 226 0.76 -14.26 -8.93
CA LEU A 226 1.42 -13.08 -9.50
C LEU A 226 2.70 -12.74 -8.76
N ILE A 227 2.68 -12.77 -7.41
CA ILE A 227 3.89 -12.58 -6.60
C ILE A 227 4.95 -13.62 -6.97
N GLY A 228 4.57 -14.90 -7.08
CA GLY A 228 5.48 -15.99 -7.45
C GLY A 228 6.08 -15.84 -8.86
N LEU A 229 5.28 -15.43 -9.83
CA LEU A 229 5.74 -15.18 -11.21
C LEU A 229 6.73 -14.01 -11.28
N GLU A 230 6.41 -12.92 -10.60
CA GLU A 230 7.20 -11.68 -10.67
C GLU A 230 8.59 -11.86 -10.03
N VAL A 231 8.70 -12.71 -9.00
CA VAL A 231 10.00 -13.09 -8.40
C VAL A 231 10.97 -13.70 -9.41
N LEU A 232 10.48 -14.40 -10.44
CA LEU A 232 11.32 -15.01 -11.47
C LEU A 232 11.88 -13.98 -12.47
N VAL A 233 11.24 -12.82 -12.59
CA VAL A 233 11.59 -11.77 -13.55
C VAL A 233 12.52 -10.72 -12.93
N LEU A 234 12.52 -10.60 -11.59
CA LEU A 234 13.37 -9.67 -10.87
C LEU A 234 14.86 -9.93 -11.10
N ARG A 235 15.54 -8.91 -11.62
CA ARG A 235 17.01 -8.88 -11.69
C ARG A 235 17.55 -8.13 -10.48
N PHE A 236 18.15 -8.86 -9.55
CA PHE A 236 18.79 -8.28 -8.39
C PHE A 236 20.17 -7.73 -8.76
N GLU A 237 20.31 -6.40 -8.80
CA GLU A 237 21.63 -5.77 -8.77
C GLU A 237 22.23 -5.86 -7.37
N THR A 238 23.54 -6.09 -7.27
CA THR A 238 24.23 -6.31 -5.98
C THR A 238 24.04 -5.15 -4.99
N ASN A 239 23.99 -3.92 -5.48
CA ASN A 239 23.80 -2.73 -4.62
C ASN A 239 22.36 -2.63 -4.09
N SER A 240 21.37 -3.03 -4.90
CA SER A 240 19.96 -3.08 -4.51
C SER A 240 19.69 -4.18 -3.49
N LEU A 241 20.48 -5.27 -3.50
CA LEU A 241 20.34 -6.38 -2.56
C LEU A 241 20.66 -5.97 -1.11
N ILE A 242 21.68 -5.14 -0.89
CA ILE A 242 22.05 -4.67 0.46
C ILE A 242 20.93 -3.83 1.06
N LEU A 243 20.37 -2.89 0.28
CA LEU A 243 19.25 -2.05 0.71
C LEU A 243 18.00 -2.88 0.95
N ALA A 244 17.74 -3.88 0.10
CA ALA A 244 16.62 -4.78 0.26
C ALA A 244 16.71 -5.63 1.54
N LEU A 245 17.91 -6.14 1.86
CA LEU A 245 18.16 -6.87 3.11
C LEU A 245 18.07 -5.96 4.34
N ALA A 246 18.52 -4.71 4.24
CA ALA A 246 18.39 -3.72 5.31
C ALA A 246 16.92 -3.30 5.55
N ALA A 247 16.08 -3.32 4.51
CA ALA A 247 14.67 -2.96 4.63
C ALA A 247 13.90 -3.89 5.59
N VAL A 248 14.24 -5.18 5.64
CA VAL A 248 13.59 -6.17 6.52
C VAL A 248 13.65 -5.77 7.99
N PRO A 249 14.83 -5.61 8.63
CA PRO A 249 14.90 -5.21 10.04
C PRO A 249 14.36 -3.80 10.29
N ILE A 250 14.45 -2.89 9.32
CA ILE A 250 13.89 -1.53 9.44
C ILE A 250 12.36 -1.59 9.53
N VAL A 251 11.70 -2.35 8.64
CA VAL A 251 10.23 -2.50 8.64
C VAL A 251 9.76 -3.22 9.91
N LEU A 252 10.47 -4.24 10.36
CA LEU A 252 10.16 -4.92 11.62
C LEU A 252 10.28 -3.99 12.83
N LEU A 253 11.34 -3.18 12.88
CA LEU A 253 11.53 -2.19 13.94
C LEU A 253 10.45 -1.11 13.89
N ALA A 254 10.13 -0.60 12.71
CA ALA A 254 9.05 0.37 12.52
C ALA A 254 7.71 -0.20 13.00
N ARG A 255 7.41 -1.48 12.71
CA ARG A 255 6.21 -2.16 13.21
C ARG A 255 6.23 -2.30 14.72
N LEU A 256 7.36 -2.69 15.31
CA LEU A 256 7.50 -2.79 16.76
C LEU A 256 7.22 -1.44 17.45
N ILE A 257 7.77 -0.36 16.91
CA ILE A 257 7.54 1.01 17.41
C ILE A 257 6.06 1.38 17.24
N ALA A 258 5.47 1.14 16.08
CA ALA A 258 4.07 1.48 15.80
C ALA A 258 3.08 0.72 16.71
N VAL A 259 3.33 -0.56 16.99
CA VAL A 259 2.49 -1.39 17.87
C VAL A 259 2.72 -1.05 19.35
N SER A 260 3.93 -0.66 19.74
CA SER A 260 4.26 -0.32 21.13
C SER A 260 3.93 1.12 21.53
N ALA A 261 3.89 2.06 20.59
CA ALA A 261 3.62 3.47 20.87
C ALA A 261 2.26 3.73 21.58
N PRO A 262 1.14 3.08 21.18
CA PRO A 262 -0.14 3.25 21.87
C PRO A 262 -0.11 2.82 23.34
N LEU A 263 0.71 1.82 23.70
CA LEU A 263 0.84 1.33 25.08
C LEU A 263 1.49 2.37 26.01
N LEU A 264 2.33 3.26 25.46
CA LEU A 264 3.01 4.30 26.21
C LEU A 264 2.11 5.51 26.46
N GLY A 265 1.24 5.85 25.50
CA GLY A 265 0.41 7.07 25.52
C GLY A 265 -1.02 6.87 26.00
N PHE A 266 -1.63 5.70 25.78
CA PHE A 266 -3.04 5.44 26.06
C PHE A 266 -3.20 4.30 27.08
N ARG A 267 -2.94 4.61 28.36
CA ARG A 267 -3.17 3.69 29.50
C ARG A 267 -4.64 3.31 29.74
N TRP A 268 -5.57 3.79 28.90
CA TRP A 268 -7.01 3.57 29.02
C TRP A 268 -7.50 2.30 28.30
N SER A 269 -6.69 1.72 27.42
CA SER A 269 -6.95 0.40 26.82
C SER A 269 -6.40 -0.70 27.73
N GLY A 270 -7.19 -1.13 28.72
CA GLY A 270 -6.86 -2.31 29.53
C GLY A 270 -6.81 -3.63 28.75
N ASN A 271 -7.13 -3.60 27.44
CA ASN A 271 -7.20 -4.78 26.57
C ASN A 271 -5.90 -5.07 25.81
N LEU A 272 -5.05 -4.06 25.59
CA LEU A 272 -3.75 -4.26 24.94
C LEU A 272 -2.71 -4.59 26.01
N SER A 273 -2.59 -5.88 26.32
CA SER A 273 -1.49 -6.34 27.14
C SER A 273 -0.18 -6.11 26.39
N ALA A 274 0.82 -5.48 27.01
CA ALA A 274 2.18 -5.39 26.48
C ALA A 274 2.76 -6.77 26.09
N ARG A 275 2.17 -7.83 26.65
CA ARG A 275 2.43 -9.24 26.32
C ARG A 275 2.07 -9.64 24.88
N ASN A 276 1.10 -8.96 24.26
CA ASN A 276 0.67 -9.24 22.89
C ASN A 276 1.53 -8.52 21.84
N VAL A 277 2.39 -7.57 22.24
CA VAL A 277 3.24 -6.80 21.32
C VAL A 277 4.13 -7.68 20.44
N PRO A 278 4.83 -8.71 20.96
CA PRO A 278 5.67 -9.56 20.11
C PRO A 278 4.82 -10.32 19.09
N PHE A 279 3.63 -10.80 19.49
CA PHE A 279 2.70 -11.45 18.58
C PHE A 279 2.20 -10.49 17.50
N LEU A 280 1.66 -9.33 17.88
CA LEU A 280 1.13 -8.32 16.96
C LEU A 280 2.20 -7.75 16.00
N THR A 281 3.44 -7.65 16.47
CA THR A 281 4.57 -7.26 15.63
C THR A 281 4.90 -8.35 14.62
N TRP A 282 4.93 -9.61 15.07
CA TRP A 282 5.27 -10.74 14.21
C TRP A 282 4.16 -11.14 13.25
N ALA A 283 2.91 -10.88 13.64
CA ALA A 283 1.71 -11.04 12.83
C ALA A 283 1.56 -9.94 11.77
N GLY A 284 2.43 -8.93 11.72
CA GLY A 284 2.41 -7.89 10.69
C GLY A 284 2.96 -8.36 9.34
N VAL A 285 2.40 -9.43 8.78
CA VAL A 285 2.77 -9.97 7.47
C VAL A 285 2.38 -8.97 6.38
N ARG A 286 3.18 -8.86 5.31
CA ARG A 286 2.90 -7.94 4.20
C ARG A 286 2.29 -8.70 3.04
N GLY A 287 1.22 -8.13 2.50
CA GLY A 287 0.44 -8.72 1.42
C GLY A 287 0.86 -8.25 0.04
N GLY A 288 0.14 -8.74 -0.96
CA GLY A 288 0.37 -8.36 -2.35
C GLY A 288 -0.02 -6.93 -2.72
N ILE A 289 -0.79 -6.21 -1.86
CA ILE A 289 -1.06 -4.78 -2.06
C ILE A 289 0.26 -3.98 -2.09
N SER A 290 1.20 -4.26 -1.18
CA SER A 290 2.51 -3.58 -1.17
C SER A 290 3.28 -3.79 -2.49
N VAL A 291 3.18 -4.98 -3.06
CA VAL A 291 3.79 -5.31 -4.36
C VAL A 291 3.11 -4.53 -5.49
N ALA A 292 1.77 -4.53 -5.52
CA ALA A 292 1.00 -3.79 -6.53
C ALA A 292 1.29 -2.28 -6.50
N LEU A 293 1.41 -1.69 -5.31
CA LEU A 293 1.79 -0.28 -5.14
C LEU A 293 3.22 -0.03 -5.60
N ALA A 294 4.17 -0.90 -5.27
CA ALA A 294 5.55 -0.77 -5.73
C ALA A 294 5.68 -0.84 -7.26
N LEU A 295 4.90 -1.68 -7.92
CA LEU A 295 4.84 -1.75 -9.39
C LEU A 295 4.22 -0.50 -10.04
N SER A 296 3.31 0.15 -9.32
CA SER A 296 2.63 1.38 -9.76
C SER A 296 3.54 2.62 -9.69
N VAL A 297 4.72 2.52 -9.06
CA VAL A 297 5.70 3.61 -9.04
C VAL A 297 6.20 3.89 -10.47
N PRO A 298 6.19 5.15 -10.93
CA PRO A 298 6.73 5.52 -12.25
C PRO A 298 8.20 5.15 -12.42
N GLU A 299 8.62 4.94 -13.67
CA GLU A 299 10.02 4.66 -13.98
C GLU A 299 10.94 5.78 -13.47
N SER A 300 11.88 5.41 -12.61
CA SER A 300 12.83 6.31 -11.96
C SER A 300 14.04 5.52 -11.47
N GLU A 301 15.14 6.21 -11.15
CA GLU A 301 16.34 5.57 -10.59
C GLU A 301 16.07 4.82 -9.27
N ALA A 302 15.02 5.18 -8.54
CA ALA A 302 14.67 4.55 -7.27
C ALA A 302 13.71 3.37 -7.40
N LYS A 303 12.99 3.23 -8.52
CA LYS A 303 12.02 2.15 -8.72
C LYS A 303 12.64 0.76 -8.53
N PRO A 304 13.84 0.43 -9.08
CA PRO A 304 14.46 -0.88 -8.85
C PRO A 304 14.78 -1.15 -7.38
N VAL A 305 15.19 -0.12 -6.63
CA VAL A 305 15.51 -0.21 -5.20
C VAL A 305 14.23 -0.42 -4.38
N ILE A 306 13.18 0.35 -4.66
CA ILE A 306 11.86 0.23 -4.02
C ILE A 306 11.30 -1.16 -4.26
N LEU A 307 11.32 -1.65 -5.50
CA LEU A 307 10.86 -3.00 -5.84
C LEU A 307 11.66 -4.03 -5.06
N ALA A 308 13.00 -4.02 -5.16
CA ALA A 308 13.84 -5.00 -4.47
C ALA A 308 13.59 -5.03 -2.96
N ALA A 309 13.45 -3.86 -2.32
CA ALA A 309 13.15 -3.75 -0.90
C ALA A 309 11.75 -4.27 -0.55
N THR A 310 10.73 -3.92 -1.33
CA THR A 310 9.36 -4.42 -1.14
C THR A 310 9.33 -5.94 -1.26
N TYR A 311 9.96 -6.53 -2.27
CA TYR A 311 10.01 -7.98 -2.43
C TYR A 311 10.75 -8.67 -1.30
N ALA A 312 11.92 -8.15 -0.89
CA ALA A 312 12.66 -8.73 0.22
C ALA A 312 11.83 -8.74 1.50
N VAL A 313 11.12 -7.64 1.80
CA VAL A 313 10.22 -7.55 2.94
C VAL A 313 9.05 -8.53 2.79
N VAL A 314 8.31 -8.49 1.67
CA VAL A 314 7.13 -9.34 1.45
C VAL A 314 7.51 -10.83 1.51
N LEU A 315 8.56 -11.25 0.80
CA LEU A 315 9.04 -12.63 0.83
C LEU A 315 9.50 -13.05 2.22
N PHE A 316 10.24 -12.19 2.93
CA PHE A 316 10.61 -12.46 4.31
C PHE A 316 9.37 -12.65 5.19
N THR A 317 8.36 -11.78 5.05
CA THR A 317 7.16 -11.87 5.88
C THR A 317 6.33 -13.11 5.56
N ILE A 318 6.19 -13.49 4.30
CA ILE A 318 5.44 -14.69 3.91
C ILE A 318 6.18 -15.97 4.33
N ILE A 319 7.47 -16.06 4.04
CA ILE A 319 8.26 -17.28 4.28
C ILE A 319 8.67 -17.39 5.75
N VAL A 320 9.33 -16.37 6.29
CA VAL A 320 9.91 -16.41 7.64
C VAL A 320 8.85 -16.09 8.68
N GLN A 321 8.17 -14.94 8.60
CA GLN A 321 7.16 -14.62 9.62
C GLN A 321 6.01 -15.60 9.56
N GLY A 322 5.47 -15.91 8.37
CA GLY A 322 4.42 -16.91 8.19
C GLY A 322 4.77 -18.25 8.84
N SER A 323 5.88 -18.89 8.46
CA SER A 323 6.26 -20.22 9.00
C SER A 323 6.55 -20.21 10.51
N THR A 324 7.04 -19.11 11.06
CA THR A 324 7.39 -19.00 12.49
C THR A 324 6.25 -18.46 13.35
N LEU A 325 5.19 -17.91 12.75
CA LEU A 325 4.09 -17.25 13.46
C LEU A 325 3.38 -18.17 14.44
N GLY A 326 3.13 -19.42 14.06
CA GLY A 326 2.52 -20.41 14.96
C GLY A 326 3.39 -20.72 16.19
N VAL A 327 4.72 -20.65 16.07
CA VAL A 327 5.64 -20.82 17.20
C VAL A 327 5.61 -19.60 18.11
N VAL A 328 5.61 -18.40 17.54
CA VAL A 328 5.51 -17.15 18.31
C VAL A 328 4.18 -17.11 19.05
N ALA A 329 3.07 -17.37 18.36
CA ALA A 329 1.73 -17.41 18.93
C ALA A 329 1.65 -18.33 20.16
N ARG A 330 2.15 -19.56 20.08
CA ARG A 330 2.17 -20.51 21.21
C ARG A 330 2.99 -20.05 22.41
N ARG A 331 4.00 -19.20 22.20
CA ARG A 331 4.87 -18.69 23.28
C ARG A 331 4.31 -17.43 23.93
N THR A 332 3.58 -16.61 23.17
CA THR A 332 3.16 -15.27 23.59
C THR A 332 1.70 -15.24 24.02
N LEU A 333 0.84 -16.00 23.34
CA LEU A 333 -0.58 -16.16 23.67
C LEU A 333 -0.70 -17.29 24.72
N HIS A 334 -0.94 -16.94 25.98
CA HIS A 334 -1.41 -17.89 26.99
C HIS A 334 -2.94 -17.78 27.09
N ASP A 335 -3.60 -18.92 27.34
CA ASP A 335 -5.06 -19.07 27.49
C ASP A 335 -5.69 -17.83 28.14
N GLN A 336 -6.37 -17.03 27.32
CA GLN A 336 -7.32 -16.04 27.78
C GLN A 336 -8.72 -16.66 27.82
N ASP A 337 -8.84 -17.86 28.39
CA ASP A 337 -10.12 -18.37 28.88
C ASP A 337 -10.32 -17.86 30.31
N GLN A 338 -10.55 -16.55 30.44
CA GLN A 338 -11.40 -16.07 31.52
C GLN A 338 -12.61 -15.39 30.88
N PRO A 339 -13.82 -15.98 31.00
CA PRO A 339 -15.02 -15.25 30.62
C PRO A 339 -15.04 -13.94 31.41
N ILE A 340 -15.45 -12.86 30.75
CA ILE A 340 -15.68 -11.55 31.36
C ILE A 340 -16.71 -11.76 32.48
N ALA A 341 -16.23 -12.10 33.67
CA ALA A 341 -17.06 -12.29 34.84
C ALA A 341 -17.67 -10.92 35.13
N ALA A 342 -19.00 -10.88 35.04
CA ALA A 342 -19.88 -9.78 35.37
C ALA A 342 -19.23 -8.77 36.32
N ARG A 343 -18.80 -7.64 35.77
CA ARG A 343 -18.42 -6.46 36.54
C ARG A 343 -19.70 -5.98 37.22
N LYS A 344 -19.95 -6.45 38.44
CA LYS A 344 -21.03 -5.95 39.30
C LYS A 344 -20.85 -4.44 39.40
N VAL A 345 -21.81 -3.70 38.86
CA VAL A 345 -21.97 -2.27 39.14
C VAL A 345 -22.26 -2.17 40.64
N PRO A 346 -21.45 -1.45 41.43
CA PRO A 346 -21.85 -1.15 42.80
C PRO A 346 -23.11 -0.27 42.73
N THR A 347 -24.20 -0.81 43.29
CA THR A 347 -25.46 -0.10 43.58
C THR A 347 -25.24 1.06 44.53
#